data_AF-W2SW80-F1
#
_entry.id   AF-W2SW80-F1
#
_cell.length_a   1.000
_cell.length_b   1.000
_cell.length_c   1.000
_cell.angle_alpha   90.00
_cell.angle_beta   90.00
_cell.angle_gamma   90.00
#
_symmetry.space_group_name_H-M   'P 1'
#
loop_
_entity.id
_entity.type
_entity.pdbx_description
1 polymer ?
#
loop_
_entity_poly.entity_id
_entity_poly.type
_entity_poly.pdbx_seq_one_letter_code
_entity_poly.pdbx_strand_id
1 'polypeptide(L)'
;MLPLSILFAFGSLGNDVIYCPQNGKAKVNADVKPLLAYIKNSRLLLLKNRQRNGPDGYPVPMAKSMGEVRWSCVLEKKAYEMFDKRCTQ
;
A
#
# COMPACT_ATOMS: atom_id res chain seq x y z
N MET A 1 -41.68 -33.38 4.48
CA MET A 1 -41.93 -32.36 5.54
C MET A 1 -40.74 -32.46 6.50
N LEU A 2 -39.80 -31.54 6.70
CA LEU A 2 -39.50 -30.15 6.29
C LEU A 2 -37.99 -30.11 5.94
N PRO A 3 -37.52 -29.19 5.10
CA PRO A 3 -36.12 -29.18 4.66
C PRO A 3 -35.22 -28.73 5.80
N LEU A 4 -34.11 -29.46 6.04
CA LEU A 4 -32.98 -28.96 6.83
C LEU A 4 -32.47 -27.71 6.14
N SER A 5 -33.04 -26.58 6.56
CA SER A 5 -32.69 -25.26 6.13
C SER A 5 -31.23 -25.08 6.50
N ILE A 6 -30.40 -25.12 5.47
CA ILE A 6 -29.20 -24.30 5.27
C ILE A 6 -28.86 -23.59 6.59
N LEU A 7 -28.02 -24.25 7.39
CA LEU A 7 -27.23 -23.57 8.41
C LEU A 7 -26.61 -22.39 7.68
N PHE A 8 -27.19 -21.21 7.90
CA PHE A 8 -26.61 -19.95 7.47
C PHE A 8 -25.19 -19.96 8.02
N ALA A 9 -24.24 -20.24 7.14
CA ALA A 9 -22.89 -19.79 7.30
C ALA A 9 -23.01 -18.27 7.38
N PHE A 10 -23.21 -17.76 8.60
CA PHE A 10 -22.76 -16.44 8.98
C PHE A 10 -21.24 -16.49 8.82
N GLY A 11 -20.80 -16.44 7.56
CA GLY A 11 -19.47 -16.04 7.21
C GLY A 11 -19.27 -14.71 7.93
N SER A 12 -18.34 -14.73 8.87
CA SER A 12 -17.85 -13.55 9.56
C SER A 12 -17.71 -12.43 8.54
N LEU A 13 -18.63 -11.47 8.56
CA LEU A 13 -18.41 -10.16 7.96
C LEU A 13 -17.34 -9.52 8.85
N GLY A 14 -16.08 -9.90 8.58
CA GLY A 14 -14.94 -9.18 9.09
C GLY A 14 -15.22 -7.72 8.78
N ASN A 15 -15.25 -6.89 9.81
CA ASN A 15 -15.28 -5.45 9.65
C ASN A 15 -14.01 -5.05 8.91
N ASP A 16 -14.04 -5.13 7.59
CA ASP A 16 -13.04 -4.57 6.69
C ASP A 16 -13.14 -3.06 6.87
N VAL A 17 -12.41 -2.54 7.87
CA VAL A 17 -12.30 -1.10 8.10
C VAL A 17 -11.77 -0.49 6.81
N ILE A 18 -12.65 0.19 6.08
CA ILE A 18 -12.33 0.80 4.81
C ILE A 18 -11.18 1.78 5.03
N TYR A 19 -9.99 1.41 4.56
CA TYR A 19 -8.77 2.18 4.82
C TYR A 19 -8.83 3.56 4.17
N CYS A 20 -9.44 3.64 2.99
CA CYS A 20 -9.78 4.89 2.31
C CYS A 20 -11.29 4.99 2.08
N PRO A 21 -12.06 5.55 3.05
CA PRO A 21 -13.52 5.47 3.08
C PRO A 21 -14.23 6.17 1.91
N GLN A 22 -13.54 7.06 1.21
CA GLN A 22 -14.07 7.78 0.06
C GLN A 22 -13.26 7.41 -1.19
N ASN A 23 -13.79 6.49 -1.99
CA ASN A 23 -13.32 6.19 -3.34
C ASN A 23 -11.85 5.72 -3.46
N GLY A 24 -11.26 5.22 -2.37
CA GLY A 24 -10.02 4.45 -2.46
C GLY A 24 -10.30 3.01 -2.89
N LYS A 25 -9.35 2.41 -3.60
CA LYS A 25 -9.33 0.98 -3.93
C LYS A 25 -8.75 0.15 -2.78
N ALA A 26 -7.90 0.72 -1.92
CA ALA A 26 -7.45 0.06 -0.71
C ALA A 26 -8.64 -0.12 0.25
N LYS A 27 -9.11 -1.36 0.38
CA LYS A 27 -10.26 -1.71 1.21
C LYS A 27 -9.83 -1.98 2.63
N VAL A 28 -8.64 -2.55 2.83
CA VAL A 28 -8.12 -2.86 4.16
C VAL A 28 -6.67 -2.42 4.31
N ASN A 29 -6.23 -2.23 5.55
CA ASN A 29 -4.83 -1.90 5.86
C ASN A 29 -3.84 -2.93 5.26
N ALA A 30 -4.27 -4.19 5.12
CA ALA A 30 -3.47 -5.25 4.50
C ALA A 30 -3.05 -4.94 3.05
N ASP A 31 -3.83 -4.13 2.31
CA ASP A 31 -3.51 -3.74 0.93
C ASP A 31 -2.36 -2.72 0.86
N VAL A 32 -2.21 -1.91 1.91
CA VAL A 32 -1.30 -0.75 1.95
C VAL A 32 -0.02 -1.05 2.73
N LYS A 33 -0.15 -1.79 3.83
CA LYS A 33 0.92 -2.04 4.79
C LYS A 33 2.20 -2.61 4.15
N PRO A 34 2.16 -3.59 3.23
CA PRO A 34 3.38 -4.13 2.63
C PRO A 34 4.12 -3.08 1.80
N LEU A 35 3.40 -2.31 0.98
CA LEU A 35 3.99 -1.26 0.15
C LEU A 35 4.57 -0.13 1.01
N LEU A 36 3.83 0.33 2.02
CA LEU A 36 4.33 1.37 2.92
C LEU A 36 5.56 0.90 3.70
N ALA A 37 5.59 -0.36 4.14
CA ALA A 37 6.76 -0.94 4.80
C ALA A 37 7.97 -1.01 3.86
N TYR A 38 7.78 -1.43 2.61
CA TYR A 38 8.83 -1.41 1.60
C TYR A 38 9.42 -0.01 1.39
N ILE A 39 8.57 1.01 1.23
CA ILE A 39 8.99 2.40 1.05
C ILE A 39 9.75 2.89 2.29
N LYS A 40 9.24 2.62 3.50
CA LYS A 40 9.89 3.01 4.76
C LYS A 40 11.28 2.37 4.88
N ASN A 41 11.39 1.07 4.63
CA ASN A 41 12.67 0.35 4.69
C ASN A 41 13.67 0.89 3.66
N SER A 42 13.22 1.14 2.42
CA SER A 42 14.06 1.71 1.38
C SER A 42 14.61 3.09 1.75
N ARG A 43 13.78 3.95 2.35
CA ARG A 43 14.20 5.27 2.87
C ARG A 43 15.20 5.16 4.01
N LEU A 44 15.04 4.18 4.90
CA LEU A 44 16.00 3.91 5.97
C LEU A 44 17.37 3.46 5.44
N LEU A 45 17.42 2.74 4.32
CA LEU A 45 18.70 2.38 3.69
C LEU A 45 19.45 3.63 3.18
N LEU A 46 18.73 4.59 2.60
CA LEU A 46 19.29 5.86 2.15
C LEU A 46 19.80 6.71 3.33
N LEU A 47 19.05 6.78 4.43
CA LEU A 47 19.50 7.48 5.65
C LEU A 47 20.71 6.84 6.33
N LYS A 48 21.01 5.57 6.04
CA LYS A 48 22.11 4.82 6.66
C LYS A 48 23.31 4.60 5.72
N ASN A 49 23.31 5.20 4.53
CA ASN A 49 24.31 4.95 3.49
C ASN A 49 24.43 3.45 3.12
N ARG A 50 23.30 2.73 3.08
CA ARG A 50 23.24 1.27 2.83
C ARG A 50 22.52 0.88 1.54
N GLN A 51 21.95 1.84 0.83
CA GLN A 51 21.37 1.60 -0.50
C GLN A 51 22.52 1.49 -1.50
N ARG A 52 22.70 0.33 -2.14
CA ARG A 52 23.89 -0.02 -2.94
C ARG A 52 23.76 0.26 -4.44
N ASN A 53 22.63 0.76 -4.91
CA ASN A 53 22.39 1.02 -6.32
C ASN A 53 22.92 2.39 -6.80
N GLY A 54 24.09 2.83 -6.32
CA GLY A 54 24.72 4.04 -6.82
C GLY A 54 25.20 3.90 -8.27
N PRO A 55 25.34 5.01 -9.00
CA PRO A 55 25.69 5.01 -10.42
C PRO A 55 27.08 4.44 -10.73
N ASP A 56 27.94 4.38 -9.73
CA ASP A 56 29.33 3.90 -9.77
C ASP A 56 29.50 2.54 -9.08
N GLY A 57 28.39 1.89 -8.68
CA GLY A 57 28.41 0.65 -7.91
C GLY A 57 28.67 0.83 -6.42
N TYR A 58 28.90 2.07 -5.96
CA TYR A 58 28.99 2.40 -4.55
C TYR A 58 27.61 2.70 -3.95
N PRO A 59 27.48 2.79 -2.62
CA PRO A 59 26.24 3.22 -2.00
C PRO A 59 25.82 4.63 -2.40
N VAL A 60 24.51 4.84 -2.56
CA VAL A 60 23.92 6.17 -2.76
C VAL A 60 24.27 7.05 -1.54
N PRO A 61 24.71 8.30 -1.75
CA PRO A 61 25.05 9.21 -0.66
C PRO A 61 23.95 9.32 0.40
N MET A 62 24.37 9.40 1.66
CA MET A 62 23.45 9.54 2.79
C MET A 62 22.60 10.82 2.65
N ALA A 63 21.30 10.67 2.81
CA ALA A 63 20.41 11.83 2.86
C ALA A 63 20.61 12.61 4.17
N LYS A 64 20.77 13.94 4.09
CA LYS A 64 20.87 14.82 5.27
C LYS A 64 19.64 14.73 6.17
N SER A 65 18.46 14.62 5.56
CA SER A 65 17.20 14.38 6.25
C SER A 65 16.19 13.76 5.28
N MET A 66 15.25 12.98 5.81
CA MET A 66 14.23 12.31 4.99
C MET A 66 12.96 12.10 5.82
N GLY A 67 11.88 12.83 5.51
CA GLY A 67 10.64 12.81 6.28
C GLY A 67 9.90 11.47 6.24
N GLU A 68 8.99 11.25 7.20
CA GLU A 68 8.12 10.08 7.22
C GLU A 68 7.12 10.12 6.06
N VAL A 69 6.96 8.99 5.36
CA VAL A 69 5.91 8.82 4.35
C VAL A 69 4.68 8.20 5.00
N ARG A 70 3.51 8.74 4.66
CA ARG A 70 2.20 8.24 5.07
C ARG A 70 1.36 7.97 3.84
N TRP A 71 0.42 7.02 3.96
CA TRP A 71 -0.54 6.79 2.91
C TRP A 71 -1.49 7.99 2.78
N SER A 72 -1.84 8.34 1.55
CA SER A 72 -2.78 9.41 1.25
C SER A 72 -3.84 8.91 0.30
N CYS A 73 -5.08 8.81 0.77
CA CYS A 73 -6.22 8.39 -0.05
C CYS A 73 -6.45 9.32 -1.25
N VAL A 74 -6.11 10.61 -1.12
CA VAL A 74 -6.20 11.57 -2.22
C VAL A 74 -5.18 11.24 -3.32
N LEU A 75 -3.95 10.86 -2.95
CA LEU A 75 -2.92 10.47 -3.91
C LEU A 75 -3.22 9.10 -4.53
N GLU A 76 -3.73 8.16 -3.73
CA GLU A 76 -4.19 6.86 -4.22
C GLU A 76 -5.26 7.02 -5.31
N LYS A 77 -6.30 7.82 -5.06
CA LYS A 77 -7.37 8.09 -6.03
C LYS A 77 -6.80 8.65 -7.34
N LYS A 78 -5.92 9.65 -7.26
CA LYS A 78 -5.26 10.23 -8.44
C LYS A 78 -4.40 9.21 -9.19
N ALA A 79 -3.71 8.31 -8.48
CA ALA A 79 -2.93 7.26 -9.09
C ALA A 79 -3.82 6.32 -9.92
N TYR A 80 -4.95 5.88 -9.37
CA TYR A 80 -5.92 5.06 -10.11
C TYR A 80 -6.56 5.81 -11.29
N GLU A 81 -6.92 7.08 -11.14
CA GLU A 81 -7.42 7.91 -12.24
C GLU A 81 -6.39 8.03 -13.40
N MET A 82 -5.09 7.96 -13.09
CA MET A 82 -4.03 7.94 -14.10
C MET A 82 -3.84 6.56 -14.75
N PHE A 83 -3.90 5.47 -13.96
CA PHE A 83 -3.78 4.11 -14.48
C PHE A 83 -4.94 3.73 -15.41
N ASP A 84 -6.18 4.04 -15.01
CA ASP A 84 -7.39 3.72 -15.79
C ASP A 84 -7.37 4.36 -17.19
N LYS A 85 -6.63 5.46 -17.36
CA LYS A 85 -6.52 6.20 -18.64
C LYS A 85 -5.32 5.79 -19.49
N ARG A 86 -4.36 5.04 -18.93
CA ARG A 86 -3.03 4.83 -19.55
C ARG A 86 -2.51 3.40 -19.49
N CYS A 87 -3.37 2.41 -19.25
CA CYS A 87 -3.03 1.02 -19.56
C CYS A 87 -2.93 0.83 -21.08
N THR A 88 -1.83 1.31 -21.66
CA THR A 88 -1.40 1.02 -23.02
C THR A 88 -0.44 -0.15 -22.93
N GLN A 89 -0.90 -1.35 -23.30
CA GLN A 89 -0.01 -2.48 -23.57
C GLN A 89 0.86 -2.17 -24.79
#